data_AF-A0AA38SNX5-F1
#
_entry.id   AF-A0AA38SNX5-F1
#
_cell.length_a   1.000
_cell.length_b   1.000
_cell.length_c   1.000
_cell.angle_alpha   90.00
_cell.angle_beta   90.00
_cell.angle_gamma   90.00
#
_symmetry.space_group_name_H-M   'P 1'
#
loop_
_entity.id
_entity.type
_entity.pdbx_description
1 polymer ?
#
loop_
_entity_poly.entity_id
_entity_poly.type
_entity_poly.pdbx_seq_one_letter_code
_entity_poly.pdbx_strand_id
1 'polypeptide(L)'
;MDSEAVIEFLGDVPVLQRFPISSIRRIAQLVVLKRYDSGEYIFREGERRDGIYFIWEGEVEVSGAFHADNHDFQVFQRRKFDCFTENEPVGEEDIVALTKLTLLMLPRKYSSLMQPTTIWSADMNLETRAPVEHILSLDPVDINTLRGITLKGAPKSATALAAASKTVHFRKILHSFHAHFLLGGDTSIPIIYQVDRLRDLPNLATRRVNAVQKERVVFFLIASFHRGEEGYDHQEATMPSVPDPEKLLPVQGLEEGVQLPPKIRRIEVCTSTSVPWPTEIRPVDPVKYNRETTSHPSVMYWVRAKGRLPDDQALHRCVGAYLSDLLFIQISLNPHRRKGLSPSSISLDHSMWFHRDFRADDWLLYV
;
A
#
# COMPACT_ATOMS: atom_id res chain seq x y z
N MET A 1 2.50 8.60 -29.76
CA MET A 1 3.02 8.80 -28.39
C MET A 1 3.59 7.48 -27.96
N ASP A 2 4.79 7.44 -27.40
CA ASP A 2 5.33 6.20 -26.86
C ASP A 2 4.48 5.80 -25.64
N SER A 3 3.73 4.71 -25.76
CA SER A 3 2.84 4.24 -24.69
C SER A 3 3.61 3.95 -23.40
N GLU A 4 4.87 3.55 -23.51
CA GLU A 4 5.70 3.22 -22.35
C GLU A 4 6.12 4.47 -21.59
N ALA A 5 6.57 5.51 -22.30
CA ALA A 5 6.86 6.81 -21.70
C ALA A 5 5.64 7.40 -20.96
N VAL A 6 4.42 7.16 -21.46
CA VAL A 6 3.18 7.61 -20.81
C VAL A 6 2.92 6.87 -19.52
N ILE A 7 3.09 5.55 -19.55
CA ILE A 7 2.92 4.70 -18.37
C ILE A 7 3.93 5.12 -17.28
N GLU A 8 5.18 5.35 -17.64
CA GLU A 8 6.21 5.86 -16.72
C GLU A 8 5.82 7.21 -16.13
N PHE A 9 5.44 8.18 -16.97
CA PHE A 9 5.04 9.50 -16.50
C PHE A 9 3.85 9.42 -15.53
N LEU A 10 2.80 8.67 -15.88
CA LEU A 10 1.62 8.53 -15.03
C LEU A 10 1.93 7.79 -13.71
N GLY A 11 2.95 6.95 -13.67
CA GLY A 11 3.44 6.32 -12.45
C GLY A 11 4.10 7.29 -11.47
N ASP A 12 4.60 8.42 -11.94
CA ASP A 12 5.20 9.47 -11.10
C ASP A 12 4.16 10.50 -10.63
N VAL A 13 2.97 10.55 -11.25
CA VAL A 13 1.86 11.40 -10.82
C VAL A 13 1.37 10.97 -9.42
N PRO A 14 1.49 11.82 -8.38
CA PRO A 14 1.23 11.40 -7.00
C PRO A 14 -0.17 10.85 -6.75
N VAL A 15 -1.20 11.42 -7.39
CA VAL A 15 -2.59 10.96 -7.23
C VAL A 15 -2.86 9.58 -7.85
N LEU A 16 -2.02 9.16 -8.80
CA LEU A 16 -2.12 7.88 -9.52
C LEU A 16 -1.26 6.78 -8.89
N GLN A 17 -0.25 7.11 -8.08
CA GLN A 17 0.65 6.12 -7.45
C GLN A 17 -0.07 5.10 -6.56
N ARG A 18 -1.24 5.46 -6.04
CA ARG A 18 -2.10 4.56 -5.27
C ARG A 18 -2.91 3.59 -6.13
N PHE A 19 -2.94 3.77 -7.45
CA PHE A 19 -3.77 2.95 -8.33
C PHE A 19 -3.08 1.63 -8.67
N PRO A 20 -3.88 0.58 -8.96
CA PRO A 20 -3.37 -0.61 -9.60
C PRO A 20 -2.66 -0.29 -10.92
N ILE A 21 -1.58 -1.00 -11.23
CA ILE A 21 -0.85 -0.82 -12.49
C ILE A 21 -1.73 -1.03 -13.73
N SER A 22 -2.73 -1.92 -13.65
CA SER A 22 -3.70 -2.14 -14.72
C SER A 22 -4.54 -0.89 -15.00
N SER A 23 -4.94 -0.14 -13.96
CA SER A 23 -5.62 1.14 -14.10
C SER A 23 -4.74 2.18 -14.78
N ILE A 24 -3.46 2.28 -14.37
CA ILE A 24 -2.50 3.22 -14.98
C ILE A 24 -2.32 2.91 -16.47
N ARG A 25 -2.13 1.64 -16.84
CA ARG A 25 -2.03 1.21 -18.23
C ARG A 25 -3.27 1.54 -19.04
N ARG A 26 -4.45 1.36 -18.45
CA ARG A 26 -5.72 1.70 -19.10
C ARG A 26 -5.88 3.20 -19.29
N ILE A 27 -5.50 4.02 -18.31
CA ILE A 27 -5.48 5.49 -18.45
C ILE A 27 -4.51 5.90 -19.55
N ALA A 28 -3.30 5.33 -19.59
CA ALA A 28 -2.29 5.64 -20.61
C ALA A 28 -2.77 5.40 -22.05
N GLN A 29 -3.64 4.41 -22.27
CA GLN A 29 -4.23 4.11 -23.58
C GLN A 29 -5.33 5.09 -24.00
N LEU A 30 -5.90 5.83 -23.05
CA LEU A 30 -7.09 6.66 -23.25
C LEU A 30 -6.82 8.17 -23.19
N VAL A 31 -5.62 8.57 -22.72
CA VAL A 31 -5.22 9.97 -22.68
C VAL A 31 -4.94 10.52 -24.09
N VAL A 32 -5.25 11.79 -24.27
CA VAL A 32 -5.04 12.55 -25.50
C VAL A 32 -4.04 13.66 -25.24
N LEU A 33 -3.08 13.82 -26.16
CA LEU A 33 -2.10 14.90 -26.06
C LEU A 33 -2.74 16.25 -26.38
N LYS A 34 -2.48 17.26 -25.56
CA LYS A 34 -2.78 18.67 -25.84
C LYS A 34 -1.49 19.48 -25.74
N ARG A 35 -1.28 20.41 -26.67
CA ARG A 35 -0.11 21.29 -26.70
C ARG A 35 -0.58 22.73 -26.72
N TYR A 36 0.12 23.56 -25.97
CA TYR A 36 -0.14 24.98 -25.86
C TYR A 36 1.18 25.73 -25.99
N ASP A 37 1.14 26.87 -26.66
CA ASP A 37 2.26 27.78 -26.70
C ASP A 37 2.29 28.67 -25.45
N SER A 38 3.43 29.30 -25.19
CA SER A 38 3.60 30.20 -24.04
C SER A 38 2.61 31.36 -24.11
N GLY A 39 1.90 31.62 -23.01
CA GLY A 39 0.87 32.65 -22.89
C GLY A 39 -0.51 32.23 -23.40
N GLU A 40 -0.67 31.00 -23.91
CA GLU A 40 -1.96 30.48 -24.35
C GLU A 40 -2.83 30.08 -23.16
N TYR A 41 -4.12 30.42 -23.22
CA TYR A 41 -5.10 30.01 -22.24
C TYR A 41 -5.47 28.54 -22.44
N ILE A 42 -5.34 27.75 -21.38
CA ILE A 42 -5.79 26.35 -21.36
C ILE A 42 -7.28 26.31 -21.03
N PHE A 43 -7.69 27.11 -20.05
CA PHE A 43 -9.09 27.36 -19.68
C PHE A 43 -9.25 28.83 -19.32
N ARG A 44 -10.38 29.40 -19.72
CA ARG A 44 -10.83 30.70 -19.21
C ARG A 44 -11.83 30.53 -18.07
N GLU A 45 -11.96 31.57 -17.26
CA GLU A 45 -13.00 31.68 -16.25
C GLU A 45 -14.38 31.24 -16.79
N GLY A 46 -15.07 30.36 -16.05
CA GLY A 46 -16.37 29.82 -16.45
C GLY A 46 -16.37 28.72 -17.53
N GLU A 47 -15.23 28.39 -18.14
CA GLU A 47 -15.17 27.30 -19.13
C GLU A 47 -15.25 25.93 -18.48
N ARG A 48 -16.07 25.05 -19.06
CA ARG A 48 -16.28 23.70 -18.53
C ARG A 48 -15.14 22.79 -18.97
N ARG A 49 -14.40 22.23 -18.01
CA ARG A 49 -13.40 21.19 -18.26
C ARG A 49 -14.07 19.94 -18.85
N ASP A 50 -13.48 19.37 -19.89
CA ASP A 50 -13.96 18.19 -20.64
C ASP A 50 -13.26 16.89 -20.23
N GLY A 51 -12.43 16.93 -19.18
CA GLY A 51 -11.68 15.79 -18.68
C GLY A 51 -10.71 16.16 -17.56
N ILE A 52 -9.78 15.24 -17.30
CA ILE A 52 -8.74 15.36 -16.27
C ILE A 52 -7.40 15.54 -16.96
N TYR A 53 -6.64 16.53 -16.53
CA TYR A 53 -5.44 16.98 -17.23
C TYR A 53 -4.20 16.73 -16.37
N PHE A 54 -3.17 16.12 -16.94
CA PHE A 54 -1.89 15.88 -16.28
C PHE A 54 -0.78 16.66 -16.99
N ILE A 55 0.03 17.41 -16.23
CA ILE A 55 1.13 18.21 -16.79
C ILE A 55 2.31 17.30 -17.14
N TRP A 56 2.48 16.99 -18.42
CA TRP A 56 3.58 16.18 -18.92
C TRP A 56 4.91 16.95 -18.92
N GLU A 57 4.85 18.18 -19.42
CA GLU A 57 6.00 19.09 -19.58
C GLU A 57 5.49 20.53 -19.64
N GLY A 58 6.26 21.46 -19.08
CA GLY A 58 5.90 22.87 -18.99
C GLY A 58 5.36 23.26 -17.61
N GLU A 59 4.94 24.51 -17.51
CA GLU A 59 4.45 25.14 -16.30
C GLU A 59 3.16 25.89 -16.58
N VAL A 60 2.28 25.91 -15.59
CA VAL A 60 0.97 26.52 -15.67
C VAL A 60 0.78 27.49 -14.53
N GLU A 61 0.26 28.67 -14.84
CA GLU A 61 -0.25 29.62 -13.86
C GLU A 61 -1.74 29.41 -13.70
N VAL A 62 -2.19 29.35 -12.44
CA VAL A 62 -3.60 29.37 -12.06
C VAL A 62 -3.82 30.67 -11.30
N SER A 63 -4.63 31.56 -11.85
CA SER A 63 -4.97 32.85 -11.26
C SER A 63 -6.48 32.93 -11.07
N GLY A 64 -6.93 33.19 -9.83
CA GLY A 64 -8.36 33.32 -9.55
C GLY A 64 -8.73 34.57 -8.77
N ALA A 65 -9.95 35.04 -8.98
CA ALA A 65 -10.52 36.19 -8.29
C ALA A 65 -11.33 35.74 -7.07
N PHE A 66 -10.78 35.86 -5.85
CA PHE A 66 -11.58 35.59 -4.64
C PHE A 66 -12.48 36.79 -4.31
N HIS A 67 -13.79 36.57 -4.22
CA HIS A 67 -14.72 37.55 -3.66
C HIS A 67 -14.70 37.52 -2.12
N ALA A 68 -13.72 38.17 -1.49
CA ALA A 68 -13.75 38.48 -0.06
C ALA A 68 -13.03 39.78 0.26
N ASP A 69 -13.75 40.92 0.20
CA ASP A 69 -13.47 42.27 0.77
C ASP A 69 -12.04 42.87 0.70
N ASN A 70 -11.08 42.21 0.07
CA ASN A 70 -9.71 42.62 -0.19
C ASN A 70 -9.28 41.97 -1.51
N HIS A 71 -8.89 42.79 -2.48
CA HIS A 71 -8.41 42.38 -3.80
C HIS A 71 -7.02 41.73 -3.75
N ASP A 72 -6.87 40.60 -3.05
CA ASP A 72 -5.66 39.79 -3.13
C ASP A 72 -5.86 38.68 -4.17
N PHE A 73 -5.16 38.80 -5.31
CA PHE A 73 -5.06 37.73 -6.29
C PHE A 73 -4.09 36.68 -5.79
N GLN A 74 -4.54 35.43 -5.68
CA GLN A 74 -3.64 34.32 -5.38
C GLN A 74 -3.23 33.66 -6.69
N VAL A 75 -1.92 33.67 -6.96
CA VAL A 75 -1.32 33.04 -8.14
C VAL A 75 -0.64 31.75 -7.70
N PHE A 76 -1.09 30.62 -8.24
CA PHE A 76 -0.47 29.32 -8.00
C PHE A 76 0.26 28.85 -9.25
N GLN A 77 1.50 28.39 -9.08
CA GLN A 77 2.24 27.74 -10.16
C GLN A 77 2.15 26.23 -10.01
N ARG A 78 1.69 25.55 -11.07
CA ARG A 78 1.70 24.09 -11.17
C ARG A 78 2.76 23.62 -12.15
N ARG A 79 3.34 22.47 -11.84
CA ARG A 79 4.50 21.92 -12.55
C ARG A 79 4.23 20.47 -12.93
N LYS A 80 5.21 19.89 -13.63
CA LYS A 80 5.22 18.49 -14.04
C LYS A 80 4.74 17.57 -12.91
N PHE A 81 3.86 16.63 -13.26
CA PHE A 81 3.16 15.66 -12.38
C PHE A 81 1.93 16.19 -11.62
N ASP A 82 1.66 17.49 -11.64
CA ASP A 82 0.39 18.01 -11.13
C ASP A 82 -0.77 17.66 -12.09
N CYS A 83 -1.98 17.61 -11.53
CA CYS A 83 -3.19 17.37 -12.29
C CYS A 83 -4.29 18.39 -12.00
N PHE A 84 -5.17 18.60 -12.96
CA PHE A 84 -6.39 19.40 -12.85
C PHE A 84 -7.60 18.48 -12.93
N THR A 85 -8.53 18.60 -11.99
CA THR A 85 -9.74 17.76 -11.95
C THR A 85 -11.02 18.59 -12.10
N GLU A 86 -12.14 17.93 -12.34
CA GLU A 86 -13.47 18.56 -12.42
C GLU A 86 -13.99 19.07 -11.05
N ASN A 87 -13.44 18.56 -9.94
CA ASN A 87 -13.95 18.79 -8.59
C ASN A 87 -13.20 19.88 -7.80
N GLU A 88 -12.14 20.45 -8.39
CA GLU A 88 -11.60 21.72 -7.89
C GLU A 88 -12.69 22.80 -8.12
N PRO A 89 -12.89 23.72 -7.15
CA PRO A 89 -14.01 24.66 -7.18
C PRO A 89 -14.13 25.31 -8.57
N VAL A 90 -15.21 24.93 -9.25
CA VAL A 90 -15.56 25.41 -10.57
C VAL A 90 -15.91 26.88 -10.45
N GLY A 91 -15.18 27.76 -11.13
CA GLY A 91 -15.77 29.02 -11.57
C GLY A 91 -14.86 30.22 -11.77
N GLU A 92 -13.77 30.38 -11.02
CA GLU A 92 -13.14 31.71 -10.88
C GLU A 92 -11.64 31.75 -11.22
N GLU A 93 -11.10 30.73 -11.92
CA GLU A 93 -9.67 30.65 -12.21
C GLU A 93 -9.35 30.61 -13.71
N ASP A 94 -8.51 31.54 -14.17
CA ASP A 94 -7.83 31.49 -15.45
C ASP A 94 -6.61 30.56 -15.35
N ILE A 95 -6.44 29.70 -16.35
CA ILE A 95 -5.32 28.75 -16.42
C ILE A 95 -4.53 29.03 -17.69
N VAL A 96 -3.29 29.50 -17.52
CA VAL A 96 -2.43 29.97 -18.61
C VAL A 96 -1.13 29.20 -18.66
N ALA A 97 -0.68 28.82 -19.84
CA ALA A 97 0.62 28.20 -20.05
C ALA A 97 1.74 29.24 -19.86
N LEU A 98 2.56 29.11 -18.82
CA LEU A 98 3.70 30.01 -18.60
C LEU A 98 4.86 29.72 -19.55
N THR A 99 4.96 28.47 -19.98
CA THR A 99 5.96 27.98 -20.93
C THR A 99 5.27 27.15 -22.00
N LYS A 100 6.02 26.66 -23.00
CA LYS A 100 5.48 25.68 -23.93
C LYS A 100 5.02 24.45 -23.15
N LEU A 101 3.74 24.15 -23.23
CA LEU A 101 3.07 23.20 -22.35
C LEU A 101 2.57 21.99 -23.13
N THR A 102 2.80 20.80 -22.56
CA THR A 102 2.21 19.55 -23.03
C THR A 102 1.39 18.94 -21.90
N LEU A 103 0.11 18.69 -22.17
CA LEU A 103 -0.81 18.04 -21.25
C LEU A 103 -1.24 16.67 -21.78
N LEU A 104 -1.44 15.72 -20.87
CA LEU A 104 -2.24 14.53 -21.13
C LEU A 104 -3.64 14.75 -20.60
N MET A 105 -4.64 14.70 -21.48
CA MET A 105 -6.04 14.83 -21.09
C MET A 105 -6.71 13.46 -21.11
N LEU A 106 -7.23 13.01 -19.97
CA LEU A 106 -8.14 11.86 -19.87
C LEU A 106 -9.59 12.37 -20.06
N PRO A 107 -10.28 11.99 -21.15
CA PRO A 107 -11.64 12.46 -21.42
C PRO A 107 -12.62 12.13 -20.29
N ARG A 108 -13.57 13.04 -20.04
CA ARG A 108 -14.59 12.92 -18.99
C ARG A 108 -15.36 11.61 -18.97
N LYS A 109 -15.62 11.02 -20.14
CA LYS A 109 -16.27 9.70 -20.27
C LYS A 109 -15.51 8.56 -19.57
N TYR A 110 -14.23 8.77 -19.23
CA TYR A 110 -13.37 7.80 -18.55
C TYR A 110 -12.98 8.24 -17.13
N SER A 111 -13.64 9.26 -16.57
CA SER A 111 -13.35 9.78 -15.22
C SER A 111 -13.52 8.73 -14.11
N SER A 112 -14.36 7.71 -14.34
CA SER A 112 -14.52 6.57 -13.42
C SER A 112 -13.23 5.78 -13.19
N LEU A 113 -12.26 5.83 -14.10
CA LEU A 113 -10.94 5.20 -13.92
C LEU A 113 -10.11 5.85 -12.80
N MET A 114 -10.48 7.06 -12.38
CA MET A 114 -9.86 7.77 -11.25
C MET A 114 -10.39 7.34 -9.89
N GLN A 115 -11.32 6.38 -9.87
CA GLN A 115 -11.90 5.82 -8.66
C GLN A 115 -11.82 4.29 -8.73
N PRO A 116 -10.60 3.72 -8.71
CA PRO A 116 -10.46 2.26 -8.69
C PRO A 116 -11.11 1.71 -7.41
N THR A 117 -11.69 0.52 -7.53
CA THR A 117 -12.39 -0.17 -6.44
C THR A 117 -11.47 -0.59 -5.30
N THR A 118 -10.17 -0.74 -5.59
CA THR A 118 -9.10 -0.96 -4.61
C THR A 118 -7.79 -0.33 -5.05
N ILE A 119 -6.85 -0.26 -4.12
CA ILE A 119 -5.45 0.06 -4.39
C ILE A 119 -4.64 -1.09 -5.03
N TRP A 120 -5.18 -2.33 -5.08
CA TRP A 120 -4.45 -3.54 -5.51
C TRP A 120 -4.88 -4.06 -6.89
N SER A 121 -6.18 -4.02 -7.18
CA SER A 121 -6.75 -4.48 -8.45
C SER A 121 -7.93 -3.62 -8.90
N ALA A 122 -8.02 -3.41 -10.22
CA ALA A 122 -9.09 -2.66 -10.87
C ALA A 122 -10.36 -3.51 -11.11
N ASP A 123 -10.17 -4.83 -11.32
CA ASP A 123 -11.17 -5.72 -11.92
C ASP A 123 -11.73 -6.75 -10.93
N MET A 124 -11.35 -6.67 -9.64
CA MET A 124 -11.77 -7.66 -8.63
C MET A 124 -13.13 -7.32 -8.03
N ASN A 125 -14.04 -8.30 -8.06
CA ASN A 125 -15.26 -8.27 -7.27
C ASN A 125 -14.87 -8.29 -5.78
N LEU A 126 -15.53 -7.43 -4.98
CA LEU A 126 -15.36 -7.33 -3.52
C LEU A 126 -15.50 -8.69 -2.82
N GLU A 127 -16.36 -9.57 -3.35
CA GLU A 127 -16.63 -10.91 -2.80
C GLU A 127 -15.52 -11.95 -3.09
N THR A 128 -14.66 -11.69 -4.07
CA THR A 128 -13.60 -12.63 -4.51
C THR A 128 -12.21 -12.32 -3.96
N ARG A 129 -12.10 -11.28 -3.13
CA ARG A 129 -10.82 -10.82 -2.57
C ARG A 129 -10.29 -11.80 -1.54
N ALA A 130 -8.97 -11.97 -1.53
CA ALA A 130 -8.32 -12.73 -0.47
C ALA A 130 -8.54 -12.02 0.87
N PRO A 131 -8.75 -12.74 1.99
CA PRO A 131 -9.02 -12.10 3.28
C PRO A 131 -7.91 -11.13 3.73
N VAL A 132 -6.66 -11.40 3.35
CA VAL A 132 -5.52 -10.51 3.64
C VAL A 132 -5.63 -9.16 2.92
N GLU A 133 -6.25 -9.09 1.74
CA GLU A 133 -6.45 -7.83 1.04
C GLU A 133 -7.39 -6.88 1.79
N HIS A 134 -8.36 -7.42 2.54
CA HIS A 134 -9.23 -6.61 3.40
C HIS A 134 -8.44 -6.00 4.56
N ILE A 135 -7.50 -6.75 5.15
CA ILE A 135 -6.60 -6.28 6.21
C ILE A 135 -5.69 -5.15 5.71
N LEU A 136 -5.20 -5.30 4.48
CA LEU A 136 -4.29 -4.35 3.82
C LEU A 136 -5.01 -3.28 3.00
N SER A 137 -6.34 -3.17 3.15
CA SER A 137 -7.13 -2.13 2.52
C SER A 137 -6.87 -0.78 3.18
N LEU A 138 -6.83 0.26 2.35
CA LEU A 138 -6.54 1.63 2.77
C LEU A 138 -7.46 2.59 2.05
N ASP A 139 -8.12 3.45 2.82
CA ASP A 139 -8.93 4.54 2.33
C ASP A 139 -8.07 5.80 2.24
N PRO A 140 -7.95 6.44 1.07
CA PRO A 140 -7.17 7.67 0.95
C PRO A 140 -7.89 8.83 1.63
N VAL A 141 -7.20 9.49 2.56
CA VAL A 141 -7.65 10.76 3.16
C VAL A 141 -7.02 11.94 2.40
N ASP A 142 -5.76 11.78 2.01
CA ASP A 142 -4.97 12.72 1.20
C ASP A 142 -3.89 11.93 0.42
N ILE A 143 -3.10 12.59 -0.44
CA ILE A 143 -2.03 12.00 -1.27
C ILE A 143 -1.04 11.19 -0.42
N ASN A 144 -0.70 11.70 0.77
CA ASN A 144 0.28 11.09 1.68
C ASN A 144 -0.35 10.61 3.00
N THR A 145 -1.68 10.62 3.10
CA THR A 145 -2.39 10.21 4.32
C THR A 145 -3.45 9.18 3.98
N LEU A 146 -3.29 7.98 4.53
CA LEU A 146 -4.19 6.86 4.29
C LEU A 146 -4.79 6.38 5.61
N ARG A 147 -6.04 5.92 5.57
CA ARG A 147 -6.76 5.38 6.72
C ARG A 147 -6.90 3.88 6.56
N GLY A 148 -6.51 3.13 7.59
CA GLY A 148 -6.71 1.69 7.65
C GLY A 148 -7.58 1.28 8.83
N ILE A 149 -7.90 -0.02 8.87
CA ILE A 149 -8.62 -0.65 9.98
C ILE A 149 -7.64 -1.13 11.05
N THR A 150 -8.04 -1.02 12.32
CA THR A 150 -7.25 -1.54 13.44
C THR A 150 -7.80 -2.89 13.88
N LEU A 151 -7.12 -3.97 13.51
CA LEU A 151 -7.52 -5.32 13.88
C LEU A 151 -6.70 -5.83 15.07
N LYS A 152 -7.38 -6.43 16.04
CA LYS A 152 -6.72 -7.09 17.17
C LYS A 152 -5.87 -8.25 16.65
N GLY A 153 -4.63 -8.36 17.10
CA GLY A 153 -3.75 -9.47 16.73
C GLY A 153 -3.19 -9.43 15.30
N ALA A 154 -3.60 -8.47 14.46
CA ALA A 154 -3.03 -8.31 13.13
C ALA A 154 -1.77 -7.44 13.17
N PRO A 155 -0.65 -7.89 12.55
CA PRO A 155 0.54 -7.07 12.32
C PRO A 155 0.22 -5.72 11.66
N LYS A 156 0.66 -4.63 12.30
CA LYS A 156 0.48 -3.25 11.77
C LYS A 156 1.47 -2.92 10.65
N SER A 157 2.61 -3.61 10.63
CA SER A 157 3.74 -3.38 9.72
C SER A 157 3.33 -3.52 8.26
N ALA A 158 2.60 -4.59 7.92
CA ALA A 158 2.13 -4.86 6.57
C ALA A 158 1.22 -3.77 6.00
N THR A 159 0.24 -3.28 6.77
CA THR A 159 -0.67 -2.20 6.32
C THR A 159 0.08 -0.86 6.20
N ALA A 160 1.07 -0.59 7.05
CA ALA A 160 1.93 0.58 6.89
C ALA A 160 2.81 0.48 5.63
N LEU A 161 3.29 -0.71 5.29
CA LEU A 161 4.03 -0.95 4.05
C LEU A 161 3.14 -0.81 2.81
N ALA A 162 1.87 -1.21 2.91
CA ALA A 162 0.89 -0.94 1.86
C ALA A 162 0.74 0.57 1.62
N ALA A 163 0.61 1.35 2.70
CA ALA A 163 0.55 2.81 2.62
C ALA A 163 1.81 3.39 1.96
N ALA A 164 3.00 2.96 2.38
CA ALA A 164 4.25 3.40 1.76
C ALA A 164 4.33 3.04 0.27
N SER A 165 4.01 1.79 -0.09
CA SER A 165 4.09 1.28 -1.46
C SER A 165 3.16 2.04 -2.41
N LYS A 166 2.00 2.50 -1.92
CA LYS A 166 1.01 3.26 -2.71
C LYS A 166 1.30 4.76 -2.77
N THR A 167 2.50 5.18 -2.38
CA THR A 167 3.03 6.55 -2.55
C THR A 167 4.32 6.58 -3.36
N VAL A 168 4.62 5.49 -4.08
CA VAL A 168 5.84 5.29 -4.83
C VAL A 168 5.47 4.87 -6.26
N HIS A 169 6.31 5.22 -7.24
CA HIS A 169 6.17 4.74 -8.61
C HIS A 169 6.07 3.20 -8.65
N PHE A 170 5.09 2.64 -9.37
CA PHE A 170 4.76 1.20 -9.34
C PHE A 170 5.91 0.26 -9.75
N ARG A 171 6.94 0.76 -10.43
CA ARG A 171 8.17 0.00 -10.74
C ARG A 171 9.18 -0.10 -9.60
N LYS A 172 9.09 0.75 -8.57
CA LYS A 172 10.00 0.71 -7.42
C LYS A 172 9.36 -0.16 -6.35
N ILE A 173 9.91 -1.34 -6.16
CA ILE A 173 9.35 -2.37 -5.28
C ILE A 173 10.10 -2.34 -3.94
N LEU A 174 9.36 -2.56 -2.84
CA LEU A 174 9.87 -2.57 -1.47
C LEU A 174 11.00 -3.60 -1.30
N HIS A 175 12.25 -3.19 -1.06
CA HIS A 175 13.35 -4.14 -0.85
C HIS A 175 13.83 -4.23 0.61
N SER A 176 13.51 -3.26 1.46
CA SER A 176 13.74 -3.38 2.90
C SER A 176 12.86 -2.44 3.71
N PHE A 177 12.67 -2.76 4.98
CA PHE A 177 12.14 -1.83 5.96
C PHE A 177 12.66 -2.10 7.37
N HIS A 178 12.54 -1.07 8.21
CA HIS A 178 12.77 -1.13 9.65
C HIS A 178 11.58 -0.49 10.35
N ALA A 179 11.04 -1.15 11.36
CA ALA A 179 9.82 -0.75 12.04
C ALA A 179 10.00 -0.77 13.55
N HIS A 180 9.30 0.12 14.26
CA HIS A 180 9.26 0.21 15.71
C HIS A 180 7.82 0.32 16.22
N PHE A 181 7.51 -0.45 17.26
CA PHE A 181 6.21 -0.48 17.92
C PHE A 181 6.28 0.31 19.23
N LEU A 182 5.54 1.42 19.29
CA LEU A 182 5.62 2.34 20.44
C LEU A 182 4.49 2.11 21.43
N LEU A 183 3.27 1.92 20.92
CA LEU A 183 2.06 1.81 21.73
C LEU A 183 1.13 0.70 21.20
N GLY A 184 0.38 0.10 22.13
CA GLY A 184 -0.75 -0.76 21.80
C GLY A 184 -1.77 -0.03 20.92
N GLY A 185 -2.29 -0.70 19.89
CA GLY A 185 -3.33 -0.11 19.03
C GLY A 185 -4.69 -0.18 19.70
N ASP A 186 -5.51 0.86 19.53
CA ASP A 186 -6.90 0.84 19.95
C ASP A 186 -7.76 0.27 18.80
N THR A 187 -8.29 -0.92 19.00
CA THR A 187 -9.08 -1.64 18.00
C THR A 187 -10.44 -0.98 17.76
N SER A 188 -10.93 -0.12 18.66
CA SER A 188 -12.24 0.53 18.50
C SER A 188 -12.24 1.69 17.50
N ILE A 189 -11.06 2.14 17.06
CA ILE A 189 -10.90 3.28 16.15
C ILE A 189 -9.99 2.92 14.97
N PRO A 190 -10.15 3.58 13.81
CA PRO A 190 -9.24 3.41 12.69
C PRO A 190 -7.82 3.89 13.04
N ILE A 191 -6.87 3.59 12.16
CA ILE A 191 -5.48 4.04 12.25
C ILE A 191 -5.14 4.88 11.02
N ILE A 192 -4.47 6.01 11.24
CA ILE A 192 -4.06 6.92 10.17
C ILE A 192 -2.58 6.69 9.88
N TYR A 193 -2.25 6.36 8.64
CA TYR A 193 -0.89 6.21 8.15
C TYR A 193 -0.48 7.49 7.41
N GLN A 194 0.40 8.27 8.02
CA GLN A 194 1.01 9.46 7.43
C GLN A 194 2.34 9.07 6.79
N VAL A 195 2.49 9.33 5.50
CA VAL A 195 3.64 8.90 4.71
C VAL A 195 4.51 10.10 4.35
N ASP A 196 5.71 10.16 4.92
CA ASP A 196 6.72 11.16 4.58
C ASP A 196 7.54 10.65 3.39
N ARG A 197 7.55 11.42 2.29
CA ARG A 197 8.37 11.18 1.10
C ARG A 197 9.79 11.69 1.32
N LEU A 198 10.62 10.90 2.01
CA LEU A 198 11.96 11.31 2.39
C LEU A 198 12.91 11.49 1.19
N ARG A 199 12.74 10.68 0.14
CA ARG A 199 13.60 10.72 -1.04
C ARG A 199 12.91 10.07 -2.24
N ASP A 200 13.03 10.70 -3.41
CA ASP A 200 12.66 10.15 -4.71
C ASP A 200 13.79 10.37 -5.72
N LEU A 201 14.55 9.31 -6.00
CA LEU A 201 15.56 9.22 -7.06
C LEU A 201 15.00 8.37 -8.21
N PRO A 202 15.62 8.40 -9.41
CA PRO A 202 15.14 7.62 -10.56
C PRO A 202 14.89 6.13 -10.25
N ASN A 203 15.82 5.48 -9.55
CA ASN A 203 15.74 4.04 -9.26
C ASN A 203 15.51 3.71 -7.78
N LEU A 204 15.45 4.71 -6.90
CA LEU A 204 15.34 4.50 -5.45
C LEU A 204 14.33 5.46 -4.85
N ALA A 205 13.51 4.98 -3.92
CA ALA A 205 12.64 5.82 -3.11
C ALA A 205 12.74 5.42 -1.65
N THR A 206 12.58 6.38 -0.76
CA THR A 206 12.56 6.15 0.69
C THR A 206 11.32 6.81 1.27
N ARG A 207 10.57 6.05 2.08
CA ARG A 207 9.36 6.50 2.76
C ARG A 207 9.50 6.27 4.25
N ARG A 208 9.03 7.21 5.06
CA ARG A 208 8.73 6.98 6.47
C ARG A 208 7.21 6.95 6.63
N VAL A 209 6.72 6.03 7.43
CA VAL A 209 5.28 5.95 7.74
C VAL A 209 5.11 6.06 9.24
N ASN A 210 4.36 7.07 9.69
CA ASN A 210 3.92 7.19 11.07
C ASN A 210 2.46 6.73 11.13
N ALA A 211 2.18 5.71 11.94
CA ALA A 211 0.84 5.25 12.20
C ALA A 211 0.32 5.94 13.47
N VAL A 212 -0.78 6.69 13.34
CA VAL A 212 -1.29 7.61 14.34
C VAL A 212 -2.68 7.20 14.79
N GLN A 213 -2.88 7.18 16.11
CA GLN A 213 -4.19 7.04 16.76
C GLN A 213 -4.25 8.01 17.93
N LYS A 214 -5.40 8.67 18.12
CA LYS A 214 -5.59 9.67 19.20
C LYS A 214 -4.44 10.69 19.26
N GLU A 215 -4.03 11.17 18.08
CA GLU A 215 -2.95 12.15 17.90
C GLU A 215 -1.55 11.69 18.39
N ARG A 216 -1.38 10.39 18.64
CA ARG A 216 -0.10 9.81 19.05
C ARG A 216 0.39 8.80 18.02
N VAL A 217 1.69 8.83 17.75
CA VAL A 217 2.34 7.81 16.93
C VAL A 217 2.37 6.51 17.74
N VAL A 218 1.66 5.49 17.25
CA VAL A 218 1.61 4.15 17.89
C VAL A 218 2.64 3.19 17.31
N PHE A 219 3.10 3.46 16.09
CA PHE A 219 4.03 2.65 15.33
C PHE A 219 4.64 3.53 14.23
N PHE A 220 5.89 3.29 13.88
CA PHE A 220 6.44 3.87 12.65
C PHE A 220 7.38 2.89 11.94
N LEU A 221 7.57 3.11 10.65
CA LEU A 221 8.58 2.42 9.87
C LEU A 221 9.30 3.36 8.91
N ILE A 222 10.47 2.93 8.46
CA ILE A 222 11.18 3.48 7.31
C ILE A 222 11.33 2.35 6.30
N ALA A 223 10.89 2.58 5.07
CA ALA A 223 10.91 1.62 3.97
C ALA A 223 11.70 2.17 2.78
N SER A 224 12.43 1.27 2.11
CA SER A 224 13.22 1.57 0.92
C SER A 224 12.74 0.75 -0.27
N PHE A 225 12.66 1.42 -1.42
CA PHE A 225 12.06 0.89 -2.64
C PHE A 225 13.03 1.07 -3.80
N HIS A 226 13.21 0.05 -4.62
CA HIS A 226 14.18 0.05 -5.70
C HIS A 226 13.54 -0.44 -6.98
N ARG A 227 13.88 0.21 -8.09
CA ARG A 227 13.50 -0.23 -9.43
C ARG A 227 14.38 -1.41 -9.78
N GLY A 228 13.80 -2.60 -10.02
CA GLY A 228 14.57 -3.81 -10.31
C GLY A 228 15.62 -3.58 -11.40
N GLU A 229 16.85 -4.03 -11.14
CA GLU A 229 18.01 -3.93 -12.03
C GLU A 229 18.71 -5.29 -12.07
N GLU A 230 19.34 -5.61 -13.21
CA GLU A 230 20.23 -6.78 -13.28
C GLU A 230 21.49 -6.52 -12.45
N GLY A 231 21.92 -7.53 -11.72
CA GLY A 231 23.09 -7.45 -10.84
C GLY A 231 23.63 -8.84 -10.49
N TYR A 232 24.58 -8.88 -9.57
CA TYR A 232 25.11 -10.14 -9.08
C TYR A 232 24.05 -10.92 -8.30
N ASP A 233 23.88 -12.20 -8.62
CA ASP A 233 22.96 -13.10 -7.93
C ASP A 233 23.71 -14.24 -7.26
N HIS A 234 23.50 -14.40 -5.96
CA HIS A 234 23.96 -15.53 -5.17
C HIS A 234 23.08 -15.71 -3.92
N GLN A 235 23.14 -16.89 -3.33
CA GLN A 235 22.56 -17.18 -2.01
C GLN A 235 23.40 -18.26 -1.35
N GLU A 236 23.91 -18.00 -0.15
CA GLU A 236 24.69 -18.97 0.61
C GLU A 236 23.79 -20.05 1.23
N ALA A 237 22.69 -19.63 1.84
CA ALA A 237 21.78 -20.53 2.53
C ALA A 237 21.05 -21.45 1.55
N THR A 238 21.25 -22.76 1.66
CA THR A 238 20.45 -23.75 0.93
C THR A 238 19.11 -23.95 1.64
N MET A 239 18.01 -24.02 0.88
CA MET A 239 16.70 -24.33 1.45
C MET A 239 16.74 -25.72 2.12
N PRO A 240 16.33 -25.86 3.40
CA PRO A 240 16.38 -27.14 4.09
C PRO A 240 15.40 -28.14 3.47
N SER A 241 15.79 -29.42 3.44
CA SER A 241 14.91 -30.50 3.00
C SER A 241 13.86 -30.79 4.06
N VAL A 242 12.60 -30.47 3.78
CA VAL A 242 11.45 -30.69 4.66
C VAL A 242 10.31 -31.37 3.90
N PRO A 243 9.35 -32.05 4.58
CA PRO A 243 8.18 -32.60 3.92
C PRO A 243 7.36 -31.54 3.18
N ASP A 244 6.75 -31.96 2.07
CA ASP A 244 5.85 -31.11 1.28
C ASP A 244 4.69 -30.59 2.14
N PRO A 245 4.27 -29.33 1.95
CA PRO A 245 3.21 -28.73 2.75
C PRO A 245 1.92 -29.55 2.71
N GLU A 246 1.59 -30.16 1.58
CA GLU A 246 0.38 -30.97 1.35
C GLU A 246 0.27 -32.17 2.30
N LYS A 247 1.40 -32.69 2.78
CA LYS A 247 1.47 -33.82 3.72
C LYS A 247 1.34 -33.41 5.19
N LEU A 248 1.41 -32.11 5.47
CA LEU A 248 1.39 -31.56 6.82
C LEU A 248 -0.01 -31.09 7.20
N LEU A 249 -0.30 -31.15 8.50
CA LEU A 249 -1.55 -30.67 9.05
C LEU A 249 -1.49 -29.14 9.29
N PRO A 250 -2.57 -28.40 9.01
CA PRO A 250 -2.65 -26.99 9.34
C PRO A 250 -2.72 -26.79 10.86
N VAL A 251 -2.21 -25.65 11.34
CA VAL A 251 -2.41 -25.24 12.73
C VAL A 251 -3.89 -24.92 12.95
N GLN A 252 -4.49 -25.58 13.93
CA GLN A 252 -5.82 -25.23 14.45
C GLN A 252 -5.68 -24.23 15.61
N GLY A 253 -6.58 -23.24 15.71
CA GLY A 253 -6.67 -22.32 16.86
C GLY A 253 -5.86 -21.01 16.77
N LEU A 254 -5.06 -20.77 15.73
CA LEU A 254 -4.49 -19.43 15.46
C LEU A 254 -5.60 -18.42 15.08
N GLU A 255 -6.70 -18.92 14.50
CA GLU A 255 -7.86 -18.15 14.06
C GLU A 255 -8.56 -17.38 15.21
N GLU A 256 -8.36 -17.81 16.46
CA GLU A 256 -8.99 -17.21 17.66
C GLU A 256 -8.42 -15.83 18.05
N GLY A 257 -7.29 -15.42 17.46
CA GLY A 257 -6.56 -14.20 17.83
C GLY A 257 -7.06 -12.89 17.20
N VAL A 258 -7.82 -12.96 16.10
CA VAL A 258 -8.32 -11.77 15.38
C VAL A 258 -9.80 -11.56 15.70
N GLN A 259 -10.10 -10.58 16.55
CA GLN A 259 -11.47 -10.21 16.92
C GLN A 259 -11.82 -8.82 16.37
N LEU A 260 -12.96 -8.72 15.68
CA LEU A 260 -13.51 -7.45 15.20
C LEU A 260 -14.14 -6.64 16.35
N PRO A 261 -14.12 -5.30 16.29
CA PRO A 261 -14.78 -4.46 17.30
C PRO A 261 -16.30 -4.51 17.16
N PRO A 262 -17.08 -4.50 18.26
CA PRO A 262 -18.53 -4.66 18.22
C PRO A 262 -19.34 -3.46 17.70
N LYS A 263 -18.73 -2.33 17.29
CA LYS A 263 -19.45 -1.06 17.04
C LYS A 263 -19.01 -0.27 15.79
N ILE A 264 -18.86 -0.91 14.63
CA ILE A 264 -18.80 -0.17 13.34
C ILE A 264 -20.03 -0.50 12.51
N ARG A 265 -21.16 0.13 12.85
CA ARG A 265 -22.33 0.25 11.98
C ARG A 265 -22.14 1.44 11.05
N ARG A 266 -21.43 1.28 9.92
CA ARG A 266 -21.61 2.15 8.72
C ARG A 266 -20.82 1.74 7.47
N ILE A 267 -20.68 0.45 7.19
CA ILE A 267 -20.43 -0.01 5.81
C ILE A 267 -21.36 -1.20 5.57
N GLU A 268 -22.42 -0.96 4.81
CA GLU A 268 -23.27 -2.01 4.22
C GLU A 268 -22.44 -2.75 3.16
N VAL A 269 -21.67 -3.74 3.59
CA VAL A 269 -21.24 -4.87 2.75
C VAL A 269 -21.57 -6.12 3.55
N CYS A 270 -22.31 -7.00 2.91
CA CYS A 270 -22.99 -8.18 3.39
C CYS A 270 -22.21 -9.05 4.42
N THR A 271 -22.84 -9.23 5.58
CA THR A 271 -22.98 -10.52 6.30
C THR A 271 -21.78 -11.49 6.33
N SER A 272 -20.77 -11.20 7.16
CA SER A 272 -20.23 -12.15 8.16
C SER A 272 -19.29 -11.41 9.12
N THR A 273 -19.55 -11.49 10.41
CA THR A 273 -18.84 -10.78 11.49
C THR A 273 -17.50 -11.44 11.88
N SER A 274 -16.80 -12.04 10.93
CA SER A 274 -15.46 -12.62 11.10
C SER A 274 -14.71 -12.48 9.79
N VAL A 275 -13.61 -11.72 9.75
CA VAL A 275 -12.67 -11.87 8.62
C VAL A 275 -12.09 -13.27 8.77
N PRO A 276 -12.33 -14.19 7.82
CA PRO A 276 -11.77 -15.53 7.92
C PRO A 276 -10.26 -15.43 8.01
N TRP A 277 -9.65 -16.27 8.84
CA TRP A 277 -8.22 -16.22 9.10
C TRP A 277 -7.43 -16.19 7.77
N PRO A 278 -6.60 -15.17 7.53
CA PRO A 278 -6.17 -14.79 6.18
C PRO A 278 -5.09 -15.68 5.58
N THR A 279 -4.52 -16.58 6.38
CA THR A 279 -3.31 -17.32 6.04
C THR A 279 -3.48 -18.80 6.35
N GLU A 280 -2.72 -19.64 5.68
CA GLU A 280 -2.61 -21.06 6.01
C GLU A 280 -1.20 -21.31 6.52
N ILE A 281 -1.09 -21.99 7.66
CA ILE A 281 0.17 -22.21 8.36
C ILE A 281 0.26 -23.69 8.73
N ARG A 282 1.32 -24.36 8.27
CA ARG A 282 1.56 -25.79 8.50
C ARG A 282 2.96 -25.98 9.11
N PRO A 283 3.08 -26.37 10.39
CA PRO A 283 4.38 -26.62 11.01
C PRO A 283 4.99 -27.88 10.41
N VAL A 284 6.29 -27.82 10.10
CA VAL A 284 7.06 -28.98 9.65
C VAL A 284 7.17 -30.02 10.76
N ASP A 285 7.34 -29.56 12.00
CA ASP A 285 7.43 -30.40 13.19
C ASP A 285 6.37 -29.95 14.22
N PRO A 286 5.22 -30.64 14.29
CA PRO A 286 4.15 -30.32 15.23
C PRO A 286 4.56 -30.43 16.70
N VAL A 287 5.57 -31.26 17.04
CA VAL A 287 6.01 -31.45 18.43
C VAL A 287 6.65 -30.17 18.95
N LYS A 288 7.39 -29.44 18.10
CA LYS A 288 7.95 -28.12 18.42
C LYS A 288 6.89 -27.02 18.60
N TYR A 289 5.67 -27.25 18.12
CA TYR A 289 4.56 -26.32 18.33
C TYR A 289 3.91 -26.47 19.73
N ASN A 290 4.22 -27.53 20.47
CA ASN A 290 3.69 -27.74 21.82
C ASN A 290 4.09 -26.61 22.78
N ARG A 291 3.11 -25.97 23.43
CA ARG A 291 3.32 -24.87 24.40
C ARG A 291 3.70 -25.34 25.81
N GLU A 292 3.60 -26.63 26.08
CA GLU A 292 3.79 -27.21 27.41
C GLU A 292 5.19 -27.77 27.66
N THR A 293 5.96 -28.01 26.60
CA THR A 293 7.29 -28.63 26.67
C THR A 293 8.35 -27.76 26.02
N THR A 294 9.57 -27.83 26.56
CA THR A 294 10.72 -27.10 26.01
C THR A 294 11.15 -27.69 24.67
N SER A 295 11.62 -26.82 23.78
CA SER A 295 12.27 -27.20 22.52
C SER A 295 13.31 -26.15 22.12
N HIS A 296 14.15 -26.46 21.12
CA HIS A 296 15.10 -25.49 20.58
C HIS A 296 14.35 -24.24 20.03
N PRO A 297 14.97 -23.05 20.05
CA PRO A 297 14.39 -21.82 19.52
C PRO A 297 14.47 -21.81 17.99
N SER A 298 13.94 -22.84 17.34
CA SER A 298 13.90 -23.02 15.90
C SER A 298 12.62 -23.77 15.52
N VAL A 299 11.96 -23.29 14.48
CA VAL A 299 10.74 -23.90 13.93
C VAL A 299 10.70 -23.59 12.45
N MET A 300 10.16 -24.50 11.66
CA MET A 300 9.95 -24.29 10.24
C MET A 300 8.45 -24.39 9.97
N TYR A 301 7.91 -23.44 9.20
CA TYR A 301 6.51 -23.43 8.81
C TYR A 301 6.39 -23.27 7.31
N TRP A 302 5.50 -24.03 6.71
CA TRP A 302 4.93 -23.65 5.43
C TRP A 302 3.82 -22.64 5.67
N VAL A 303 3.88 -21.51 4.95
CA VAL A 303 2.90 -20.44 5.05
C VAL A 303 2.45 -19.97 3.68
N ARG A 304 1.18 -19.55 3.57
CA ARG A 304 0.64 -18.84 2.40
C ARG A 304 -0.59 -18.01 2.78
N ALA A 305 -0.94 -17.05 1.95
CA ALA A 305 -2.25 -16.39 2.02
C ALA A 305 -3.35 -17.33 1.53
N LYS A 306 -4.55 -17.25 2.12
CA LYS A 306 -5.75 -17.92 1.60
C LYS A 306 -6.35 -17.10 0.46
N GLY A 307 -6.76 -17.76 -0.61
CA GLY A 307 -7.31 -17.10 -1.79
C GLY A 307 -6.23 -16.65 -2.78
N ARG A 308 -6.67 -16.23 -3.97
CA ARG A 308 -5.76 -15.80 -5.04
C ARG A 308 -5.47 -14.30 -4.88
N LEU A 309 -4.19 -13.93 -4.95
CA LEU A 309 -3.76 -12.54 -4.91
C LEU A 309 -3.56 -11.98 -6.33
N PRO A 310 -3.85 -10.69 -6.56
CA PRO A 310 -3.42 -9.97 -7.76
C PRO A 310 -1.92 -10.06 -8.00
N ASP A 311 -1.50 -10.00 -9.27
CA ASP A 311 -0.11 -10.03 -9.71
C ASP A 311 0.61 -8.67 -9.45
N ASP A 312 0.64 -8.24 -8.19
CA ASP A 312 1.31 -7.03 -7.70
C ASP A 312 2.35 -7.39 -6.64
N GLN A 313 3.64 -7.25 -6.96
CA GLN A 313 4.72 -7.55 -6.02
C GLN A 313 4.70 -6.67 -4.77
N ALA A 314 4.14 -5.45 -4.83
CA ALA A 314 3.95 -4.65 -3.63
C ALA A 314 2.99 -5.34 -2.65
N LEU A 315 1.91 -5.95 -3.15
CA LEU A 315 0.98 -6.72 -2.32
C LEU A 315 1.66 -7.96 -1.74
N HIS A 316 2.31 -8.77 -2.57
CA HIS A 316 2.98 -10.00 -2.11
C HIS A 316 4.04 -9.72 -1.04
N ARG A 317 4.84 -8.65 -1.19
CA ARG A 317 5.83 -8.26 -0.16
C ARG A 317 5.18 -7.73 1.12
N CYS A 318 4.06 -7.01 1.04
CA CYS A 318 3.28 -6.63 2.23
C CYS A 318 2.73 -7.87 2.96
N VAL A 319 2.22 -8.87 2.23
CA VAL A 319 1.75 -10.13 2.80
C VAL A 319 2.90 -10.95 3.41
N GLY A 320 4.07 -10.97 2.77
CA GLY A 320 5.27 -11.58 3.34
C GLY A 320 5.68 -10.95 4.68
N ALA A 321 5.64 -9.61 4.76
CA ALA A 321 5.87 -8.89 6.03
C ALA A 321 4.81 -9.23 7.09
N TYR A 322 3.53 -9.34 6.69
CA TYR A 322 2.45 -9.77 7.58
C TYR A 322 2.73 -11.16 8.17
N LEU A 323 3.11 -12.12 7.33
CA LEU A 323 3.41 -13.50 7.74
C LEU A 323 4.62 -13.57 8.69
N SER A 324 5.66 -12.79 8.42
CA SER A 324 6.88 -12.74 9.23
C SER A 324 6.58 -12.28 10.67
N ASP A 325 5.88 -11.16 10.84
CA ASP A 325 5.60 -10.57 12.16
C ASP A 325 4.59 -11.40 12.97
N LEU A 326 3.76 -12.21 12.30
CA LEU A 326 2.74 -13.05 12.94
C LEU A 326 3.34 -14.21 13.76
N LEU A 327 4.44 -14.80 13.29
CA LEU A 327 4.96 -16.08 13.81
C LEU A 327 6.24 -15.94 14.64
N PHE A 328 7.04 -14.90 14.40
CA PHE A 328 8.44 -14.88 14.77
C PHE A 328 8.69 -14.83 16.29
N ILE A 329 7.98 -13.97 17.02
CA ILE A 329 8.26 -13.73 18.45
C ILE A 329 8.06 -14.98 19.32
N GLN A 330 7.10 -15.85 18.94
CA GLN A 330 6.74 -17.04 19.71
C GLN A 330 7.85 -18.10 19.75
N ILE A 331 8.81 -18.04 18.83
CA ILE A 331 9.92 -18.98 18.70
C ILE A 331 10.92 -18.81 19.85
N SER A 332 11.14 -17.56 20.28
CA SER A 332 12.02 -17.23 21.40
C SER A 332 11.57 -17.86 22.73
N LEU A 333 10.28 -18.15 22.86
CA LEU A 333 9.70 -18.77 24.06
C LEU A 333 9.93 -20.27 24.12
N ASN A 334 10.27 -20.93 23.00
CA ASN A 334 10.36 -22.39 22.92
C ASN A 334 11.27 -23.03 23.98
N PRO A 335 12.46 -22.49 24.30
CA PRO A 335 13.33 -23.06 25.34
C PRO A 335 12.80 -22.87 26.76
N HIS A 336 11.79 -22.02 26.95
CA HIS A 336 11.25 -21.62 28.25
C HIS A 336 9.84 -22.17 28.51
N ARG A 337 9.22 -22.81 27.52
CA ARG A 337 7.88 -23.40 27.60
C ARG A 337 7.81 -24.45 28.71
N ARG A 338 6.78 -24.35 29.54
CA ARG A 338 6.46 -25.31 30.59
C ARG A 338 4.98 -25.24 30.90
N LYS A 339 4.39 -26.38 31.29
CA LYS A 339 2.97 -26.47 31.65
C LYS A 339 2.57 -25.36 32.64
N GLY A 340 1.50 -24.62 32.32
CA GLY A 340 0.96 -23.53 33.13
C GLY A 340 1.70 -22.18 33.03
N LEU A 341 2.82 -22.10 32.29
CA LEU A 341 3.47 -20.81 32.00
C LEU A 341 2.75 -20.10 30.85
N SER A 342 2.30 -18.87 31.09
CA SER A 342 1.68 -18.02 30.08
C SER A 342 2.41 -16.68 30.01
N PRO A 343 3.58 -16.63 29.33
CA PRO A 343 4.36 -15.41 29.24
C PRO A 343 3.65 -14.38 28.35
N SER A 344 3.81 -13.10 28.66
CA SER A 344 3.46 -12.03 27.75
C SER A 344 4.64 -11.73 26.83
N SER A 345 4.34 -11.33 25.59
CA SER A 345 5.35 -10.89 24.63
C SER A 345 4.81 -9.73 23.83
N ILE A 346 5.68 -8.79 23.50
CA ILE A 346 5.36 -7.62 22.70
C ILE A 346 6.49 -7.39 21.70
N SER A 347 6.14 -7.15 20.44
CA SER A 347 7.12 -6.74 19.43
C SER A 347 7.60 -5.33 19.76
N LEU A 348 8.92 -5.12 19.76
CA LEU A 348 9.54 -3.80 19.96
C LEU A 348 9.94 -3.20 18.61
N ASP A 349 10.54 -4.02 17.76
CA ASP A 349 10.95 -3.67 16.41
C ASP A 349 10.75 -4.85 15.44
N HIS A 350 10.79 -4.56 14.15
CA HIS A 350 10.78 -5.57 13.09
C HIS A 350 11.52 -5.05 11.86
N SER A 351 12.41 -5.86 11.29
CA SER A 351 13.17 -5.52 10.10
C SER A 351 13.14 -6.68 9.12
N MET A 352 13.05 -6.36 7.82
CA MET A 352 13.02 -7.37 6.77
C MET A 352 13.71 -6.85 5.52
N TRP A 353 14.33 -7.77 4.79
CA TRP A 353 14.93 -7.55 3.47
C TRP A 353 14.30 -8.50 2.47
N PHE A 354 13.96 -7.97 1.30
CA PHE A 354 13.35 -8.72 0.20
C PHE A 354 14.37 -8.83 -0.93
N HIS A 355 14.92 -10.03 -1.12
CA HIS A 355 15.96 -10.29 -2.10
C HIS A 355 15.42 -10.71 -3.47
N ARG A 356 14.27 -11.40 -3.51
CA ARG A 356 13.67 -11.92 -4.74
C ARG A 356 12.15 -11.70 -4.71
N ASP A 357 11.56 -11.69 -5.90
CA ASP A 357 10.11 -11.73 -6.06
C ASP A 357 9.56 -13.09 -5.63
N PHE A 358 8.35 -13.09 -5.11
CA PHE A 358 7.65 -14.31 -4.72
C PHE A 358 6.13 -14.08 -4.80
N ARG A 359 5.40 -15.18 -4.74
CA ARG A 359 3.95 -15.19 -4.61
C ARG A 359 3.57 -15.58 -3.19
N ALA A 360 2.94 -14.65 -2.48
CA ALA A 360 2.51 -14.89 -1.11
C ALA A 360 1.26 -15.80 -1.01
N ASP A 361 0.57 -16.08 -2.11
CA ASP A 361 -0.49 -17.07 -2.23
C ASP A 361 0.01 -18.47 -2.65
N ASP A 362 1.30 -18.60 -2.96
CA ASP A 362 1.99 -19.89 -3.04
C ASP A 362 2.64 -20.24 -1.70
N TRP A 363 3.03 -21.52 -1.55
CA TRP A 363 3.70 -21.98 -0.34
C TRP A 363 5.09 -21.37 -0.19
N LEU A 364 5.32 -20.69 0.94
CA LEU A 364 6.61 -20.17 1.37
C LEU A 364 7.08 -20.95 2.60
N LEU A 365 8.34 -21.39 2.59
CA LEU A 365 8.96 -21.98 3.77
C LEU A 365 9.58 -20.88 4.62
N TYR A 366 9.03 -20.67 5.81
CA TYR A 366 9.60 -19.81 6.85
C TYR A 366 10.48 -20.64 7.77
N VAL A 367 11.77 -20.29 7.85
CA VAL A 367 12.83 -21.07 8.51
C VAL A 367 13.35 -20.36 9.76
#